data_AF-A0A922WT79-F1
#
_entry.id   AF-A0A922WT79-F1
#
_cell.length_a   1.000
_cell.length_b   1.000
_cell.length_c   1.000
_cell.angle_alpha   90.00
_cell.angle_beta   90.00
_cell.angle_gamma   90.00
#
_symmetry.space_group_name_H-M   'P 1'
#
loop_
_entity.id
_entity.type
_entity.pdbx_description
1 polymer ?
#
loop_
_entity_poly.entity_id
_entity_poly.type
_entity_poly.pdbx_seq_one_letter_code
_entity_poly.pdbx_strand_id
1 'polypeptide(L)'
;MSGCGRSGASDQPADIDGFGPLRFGMSFEEVLAAAAIGTFNPASITDCADTLVLRGCLLTQRTGPQFDVIHESIPYKFAAEIGRDNKLYSITLWFDPEARLSREECVRMLEATVDWSWPGEAQTNTKLKLSDDYEWRTSPKGVRFPMSREGDFATVFMPEEGGGVARSYFASFLMIDGKPDCSVSVSFTVPTEMPRVDTEA
;
A
#
# COMPACT_ATOMS: atom_id res chain seq x y z
N MET A 1 24.75 -38.27 3.17
CA MET A 1 25.27 -37.13 2.38
C MET A 1 24.08 -36.30 1.92
N SER A 2 24.24 -35.00 2.02
CA SER A 2 23.20 -33.97 1.92
C SER A 2 22.45 -33.94 0.60
N GLY A 3 21.20 -33.48 0.69
CA GLY A 3 20.29 -33.28 -0.43
C GLY A 3 20.57 -32.01 -1.24
N CYS A 4 19.87 -31.92 -2.37
CA CYS A 4 19.67 -30.72 -3.16
C CYS A 4 18.22 -30.73 -3.64
N GLY A 5 17.30 -30.32 -2.77
CA GLY A 5 15.98 -29.86 -3.17
C GLY A 5 16.11 -28.41 -3.62
N ARG A 6 16.14 -28.19 -4.94
CA ARG A 6 15.89 -26.87 -5.51
C ARG A 6 14.41 -26.56 -5.27
N SER A 7 14.11 -25.77 -4.23
CA SER A 7 12.85 -25.07 -4.13
C SER A 7 12.79 -24.06 -5.27
N GLY A 8 11.94 -24.30 -6.26
CA GLY A 8 11.53 -23.26 -7.19
C GLY A 8 10.77 -22.20 -6.40
N ALA A 9 11.33 -21.00 -6.31
CA ALA A 9 10.53 -19.82 -6.01
C ALA A 9 9.47 -19.74 -7.12
N SER A 10 8.20 -19.74 -6.74
CA SER A 10 7.13 -19.54 -7.72
C SER A 10 7.23 -18.10 -8.22
N ASP A 11 7.57 -17.92 -9.50
CA ASP A 11 7.43 -16.64 -10.24
C ASP A 11 5.95 -16.21 -10.41
N GLN A 12 5.04 -16.71 -9.57
CA GLN A 12 3.66 -16.28 -9.59
C GLN A 12 3.54 -14.97 -8.80
N PRO A 13 3.03 -13.89 -9.42
CA PRO A 13 2.77 -12.66 -8.70
C PRO A 13 1.81 -12.98 -7.55
N ALA A 14 2.17 -12.52 -6.35
CA ALA A 14 1.32 -12.67 -5.19
C ALA A 14 -0.06 -12.06 -5.49
N ASP A 15 -1.09 -12.91 -5.50
CA ASP A 15 -2.47 -12.44 -5.47
C ASP A 15 -2.64 -11.69 -4.14
N ILE A 16 -3.00 -10.42 -4.20
CA ILE A 16 -3.42 -9.72 -2.98
C ILE A 16 -4.94 -9.76 -2.95
N ASP A 17 -5.47 -10.47 -1.97
CA ASP A 17 -6.90 -10.52 -1.71
C ASP A 17 -7.46 -9.10 -1.54
N GLY A 18 -8.46 -8.75 -2.37
CA GLY A 18 -9.23 -7.51 -2.23
C GLY A 18 -9.16 -6.51 -3.40
N PHE A 19 -8.31 -6.70 -4.41
CA PHE A 19 -8.17 -5.76 -5.56
C PHE A 19 -8.80 -6.24 -6.87
N GLY A 20 -9.75 -7.17 -6.77
CA GLY A 20 -10.41 -7.75 -7.94
C GLY A 20 -9.41 -8.51 -8.83
N PRO A 21 -9.42 -8.31 -10.16
CA PRO A 21 -8.54 -9.03 -11.08
C PRO A 21 -7.11 -8.48 -11.16
N LEU A 22 -6.76 -7.41 -10.45
CA LEU A 22 -5.43 -6.79 -10.52
C LEU A 22 -4.36 -7.67 -9.89
N ARG A 23 -3.21 -7.80 -10.57
CA ARG A 23 -2.05 -8.58 -10.12
C ARG A 23 -0.77 -7.81 -10.38
N PHE A 24 0.20 -7.95 -9.48
CA PHE A 24 1.54 -7.43 -9.74
C PHE A 24 2.14 -8.04 -11.00
N GLY A 25 2.98 -7.27 -11.69
CA GLY A 25 3.57 -7.67 -12.97
C GLY A 25 2.64 -7.54 -14.19
N MET A 26 1.37 -7.15 -14.01
CA MET A 26 0.52 -6.71 -15.11
C MET A 26 1.10 -5.47 -15.79
N SER A 27 1.03 -5.42 -17.11
CA SER A 27 1.34 -4.22 -17.89
C SER A 27 0.27 -3.16 -17.75
N PHE A 28 0.58 -1.93 -18.18
CA PHE A 28 -0.36 -0.83 -18.24
C PHE A 28 -1.67 -1.20 -18.96
N GLU A 29 -1.57 -1.85 -20.13
CA GLU A 29 -2.75 -2.27 -20.89
C GLU A 29 -3.55 -3.35 -20.16
N GLU A 30 -2.87 -4.32 -19.54
CA GLU A 30 -3.52 -5.36 -18.73
C GLU A 30 -4.22 -4.78 -17.51
N VAL A 31 -3.62 -3.79 -16.83
CA VAL A 31 -4.24 -3.07 -15.70
C VAL A 31 -5.50 -2.33 -16.14
N LEU A 32 -5.46 -1.64 -17.28
CA LEU A 32 -6.64 -0.96 -17.83
C LEU A 32 -7.74 -1.93 -18.25
N ALA A 33 -7.38 -3.10 -18.78
CA ALA A 33 -8.33 -4.14 -19.19
C ALA A 33 -8.94 -4.90 -18.01
N ALA A 34 -8.18 -5.07 -16.93
CA ALA A 34 -8.63 -5.73 -15.71
C ALA A 34 -9.54 -4.83 -14.86
N ALA A 35 -9.27 -3.52 -14.83
CA ALA A 35 -10.12 -2.56 -14.14
C ALA A 35 -11.47 -2.40 -14.83
N ALA A 36 -12.53 -2.18 -14.06
CA ALA A 36 -13.84 -1.87 -14.63
C ALA A 36 -13.78 -0.57 -15.45
N ILE A 37 -14.63 -0.47 -16.48
CA ILE A 37 -14.71 0.73 -17.31
C ILE A 37 -15.00 1.94 -16.42
N GLY A 38 -14.09 2.93 -16.42
CA GLY A 38 -14.25 4.19 -15.71
C GLY A 38 -13.67 4.23 -14.30
N THR A 39 -12.97 3.19 -13.85
CA THR A 39 -12.26 3.15 -12.56
C THR A 39 -11.19 4.24 -12.44
N PHE A 40 -10.34 4.40 -13.47
CA PHE A 40 -9.25 5.37 -13.43
C PHE A 40 -9.64 6.74 -14.00
N ASN A 41 -9.00 7.78 -13.47
CA ASN A 41 -9.10 9.13 -13.98
C ASN A 41 -8.54 9.19 -15.42
N PRO A 42 -9.31 9.67 -16.42
CA PRO A 42 -8.80 9.80 -17.80
C PRO A 42 -7.50 10.61 -17.89
N ALA A 43 -7.32 11.64 -17.05
CA ALA A 43 -6.11 12.43 -17.05
C ALA A 43 -4.88 11.61 -16.61
N SER A 44 -5.01 10.72 -15.62
CA SER A 44 -3.90 9.84 -15.22
C SER A 44 -3.63 8.76 -16.26
N ILE A 45 -4.64 8.31 -17.00
CA ILE A 45 -4.43 7.38 -18.13
C ILE A 45 -3.59 8.05 -19.21
N THR A 46 -3.92 9.30 -19.58
CA THR A 46 -3.17 10.06 -20.58
C THR A 46 -1.73 10.34 -20.12
N ASP A 47 -1.53 10.82 -18.89
CA ASP A 47 -0.19 11.04 -18.34
C ASP A 47 0.63 9.73 -18.30
N CYS A 48 -0.01 8.61 -17.93
CA CYS A 48 0.62 7.30 -17.99
C CYS A 48 1.10 6.93 -19.40
N ALA A 49 0.26 7.10 -20.42
CA ALA A 49 0.65 6.78 -21.80
C ALA A 49 1.88 7.60 -22.26
N ASP A 50 2.01 8.83 -21.77
CA ASP A 50 3.10 9.73 -22.16
C ASP A 50 4.38 9.51 -21.35
N THR A 51 4.29 9.17 -20.06
CA THR A 51 5.46 9.14 -19.16
C THR A 51 5.95 7.76 -18.75
N LEU A 52 5.20 6.69 -19.06
CA LEU A 52 5.50 5.33 -18.62
C LEU A 52 6.95 4.92 -18.87
N VAL A 53 7.44 5.06 -20.11
CA VAL A 53 8.80 4.66 -20.48
C VAL A 53 9.89 5.56 -19.87
N LEU A 54 9.55 6.78 -19.46
CA LEU A 54 10.50 7.77 -18.94
C LEU A 54 10.71 7.65 -17.44
N ARG A 55 9.62 7.47 -16.67
CA ARG A 55 9.65 7.51 -15.20
C ARG A 55 8.69 6.53 -14.53
N GLY A 56 8.01 5.68 -15.29
CA GLY A 56 6.83 4.97 -14.81
C GLY A 56 5.64 5.91 -14.80
N CYS A 57 4.55 5.48 -14.16
CA CYS A 57 3.37 6.32 -14.01
C CYS A 57 2.49 5.89 -12.83
N LEU A 58 1.56 6.78 -12.47
CA LEU A 58 0.59 6.59 -11.40
C LEU A 58 -0.82 6.70 -11.98
N LEU A 59 -1.57 5.60 -11.94
CA LEU A 59 -3.00 5.60 -12.22
C LEU A 59 -3.77 5.92 -10.96
N THR A 60 -4.44 7.06 -10.93
CA THR A 60 -5.31 7.47 -9.84
C THR A 60 -6.76 7.12 -10.15
N GLN A 61 -7.51 6.70 -9.14
CA GLN A 61 -8.95 6.52 -9.28
C GLN A 61 -9.63 7.81 -9.75
N ARG A 62 -10.73 7.68 -10.50
CA ARG A 62 -11.58 8.81 -10.89
C ARG A 62 -12.15 9.50 -9.64
N THR A 63 -12.15 10.82 -9.62
CA THR A 63 -12.76 11.61 -8.55
C THR A 63 -14.28 11.37 -8.48
N GLY A 64 -14.77 10.92 -7.33
CA GLY A 64 -16.18 10.70 -7.03
C GLY A 64 -16.35 9.92 -5.72
N PRO A 65 -17.59 9.72 -5.23
CA PRO A 65 -17.86 8.93 -4.02
C PRO A 65 -17.77 7.42 -4.28
N GLN A 66 -17.30 7.01 -5.45
CA GLN A 66 -17.16 5.61 -5.82
C GLN A 66 -15.90 5.09 -5.16
N PHE A 67 -16.08 4.10 -4.29
CA PHE A 67 -14.98 3.38 -3.66
C PHE A 67 -14.97 1.99 -4.26
N ASP A 68 -13.86 1.66 -4.92
CA ASP A 68 -13.74 0.38 -5.62
C ASP A 68 -13.32 -0.75 -4.66
N VAL A 69 -12.80 -0.40 -3.48
CA VAL A 69 -12.46 -1.36 -2.42
C VAL A 69 -13.17 -0.98 -1.14
N ILE A 70 -14.07 -1.84 -0.67
CA ILE A 70 -14.71 -1.70 0.65
C ILE A 70 -14.29 -2.90 1.48
N HIS A 71 -13.59 -2.66 2.59
CA HIS A 71 -13.23 -3.71 3.53
C HIS A 71 -13.63 -3.30 4.95
N GLU A 72 -14.38 -4.17 5.65
CA GLU A 72 -14.92 -3.87 7.00
C GLU A 72 -15.69 -2.54 7.09
N SER A 73 -16.38 -2.17 6.01
CA SER A 73 -17.08 -0.88 5.87
C SER A 73 -16.17 0.35 5.78
N ILE A 74 -14.86 0.16 5.59
CA ILE A 74 -13.91 1.22 5.26
C ILE A 74 -13.81 1.33 3.74
N PRO A 75 -14.24 2.47 3.17
CA PRO A 75 -14.28 2.65 1.73
C PRO A 75 -12.96 3.28 1.24
N TYR A 76 -12.08 2.49 0.63
CA TYR A 76 -10.80 2.97 0.14
C TYR A 76 -10.89 3.44 -1.30
N LYS A 77 -10.24 4.57 -1.55
CA LYS A 77 -9.77 4.93 -2.89
C LYS A 77 -8.47 4.19 -3.17
N PHE A 78 -8.13 4.05 -4.44
CA PHE A 78 -6.88 3.39 -4.79
C PHE A 78 -6.11 4.04 -5.94
N ALA A 79 -4.82 3.73 -5.99
CA ALA A 79 -3.95 4.07 -7.09
C ALA A 79 -3.03 2.89 -7.39
N ALA A 80 -2.67 2.77 -8.66
CA ALA A 80 -1.76 1.75 -9.17
C ALA A 80 -0.52 2.43 -9.75
N GLU A 81 0.66 2.03 -9.29
CA GLU A 81 1.93 2.50 -9.85
C GLU A 81 2.52 1.45 -10.79
N ILE A 82 2.87 1.91 -11.98
CA ILE A 82 3.44 1.09 -13.04
C ILE A 82 4.86 1.56 -13.29
N GLY A 83 5.81 0.63 -13.26
CA GLY A 83 7.23 0.89 -13.45
C GLY A 83 7.57 1.24 -14.89
N ARG A 84 8.80 1.72 -15.08
CA ARG A 84 9.35 2.01 -16.42
C ARG A 84 9.44 0.76 -17.30
N ASP A 85 9.52 -0.40 -16.68
CA ASP A 85 9.48 -1.73 -17.29
C ASP A 85 8.07 -2.15 -17.71
N ASN A 86 7.08 -1.26 -17.59
CA ASN A 86 5.68 -1.51 -17.89
C ASN A 86 5.12 -2.66 -17.03
N LYS A 87 5.38 -2.60 -15.71
CA LYS A 87 4.90 -3.57 -14.73
C LYS A 87 4.29 -2.90 -13.52
N LEU A 88 3.08 -3.31 -13.15
CA LEU A 88 2.42 -2.94 -11.90
C LEU A 88 3.26 -3.46 -10.73
N TYR A 89 3.82 -2.56 -9.93
CA TYR A 89 4.63 -2.94 -8.78
C TYR A 89 4.10 -2.40 -7.45
N SER A 90 3.20 -1.41 -7.47
CA SER A 90 2.60 -0.88 -6.24
C SER A 90 1.11 -0.61 -6.40
N ILE A 91 0.33 -0.97 -5.39
CA ILE A 91 -1.07 -0.57 -5.22
C ILE A 91 -1.15 0.15 -3.89
N THR A 92 -1.61 1.40 -3.90
CA THR A 92 -1.87 2.15 -2.66
C THR A 92 -3.37 2.35 -2.50
N LEU A 93 -3.87 2.01 -1.33
CA LEU A 93 -5.22 2.32 -0.89
C LEU A 93 -5.16 3.45 0.10
N TRP A 94 -6.12 4.37 0.04
CA TRP A 94 -6.28 5.40 1.06
C TRP A 94 -7.75 5.66 1.36
N PHE A 95 -8.00 5.96 2.62
CA PHE A 95 -9.30 6.32 3.16
C PHE A 95 -9.20 7.72 3.75
N ASP A 96 -9.91 8.64 3.12
CA ASP A 96 -10.14 10.00 3.61
C ASP A 96 -11.64 10.10 3.95
N PRO A 97 -12.04 10.05 5.25
CA PRO A 97 -13.43 10.15 5.64
C PRO A 97 -13.96 11.55 5.31
N GLU A 98 -15.12 11.62 4.66
CA GLU A 98 -15.83 12.89 4.47
C GLU A 98 -16.37 13.42 5.82
N ALA A 99 -16.66 12.52 6.76
CA ALA A 99 -17.11 12.85 8.10
C ALA A 99 -15.92 13.08 9.04
N ARG A 100 -16.06 14.02 9.98
CA ARG A 100 -15.05 14.26 11.01
C ARG A 100 -14.97 13.08 11.97
N LEU A 101 -13.82 12.40 11.97
CA LEU A 101 -13.49 11.37 12.95
C LEU A 101 -12.74 11.99 14.13
N SER A 102 -12.90 11.41 15.32
CA SER A 102 -12.00 11.60 16.45
C SER A 102 -10.67 10.88 16.22
N ARG A 103 -9.65 11.22 17.02
CA ARG A 103 -8.35 10.56 16.98
C ARG A 103 -8.47 9.06 17.20
N GLU A 104 -9.21 8.64 18.22
CA GLU A 104 -9.45 7.22 18.53
C GLU A 104 -10.19 6.50 17.40
N GLU A 105 -11.11 7.17 16.70
CA GLU A 105 -11.76 6.60 15.51
C GLU A 105 -10.76 6.41 14.36
N CYS A 106 -9.91 7.40 14.10
CA CYS A 106 -8.86 7.31 13.08
C CYS A 106 -7.90 6.14 13.36
N VAL A 107 -7.48 5.99 14.63
CA VAL A 107 -6.62 4.87 15.06
C VAL A 107 -7.33 3.53 14.91
N ARG A 108 -8.63 3.44 15.22
CA ARG A 108 -9.41 2.21 14.97
C ARG A 108 -9.48 1.84 13.50
N MET A 109 -9.57 2.82 12.60
CA MET A 109 -9.53 2.57 11.15
C MET A 109 -8.17 2.01 10.72
N LEU A 110 -7.07 2.54 11.27
CA LEU A 110 -5.73 1.97 11.06
C LEU A 110 -5.63 0.54 11.58
N GLU A 111 -6.08 0.27 12.80
CA GLU A 111 -6.06 -1.08 13.40
C GLU A 111 -6.83 -2.08 12.53
N ALA A 112 -8.02 -1.72 12.02
CA ALA A 112 -8.79 -2.53 11.09
C ALA A 112 -8.09 -2.74 9.74
N THR A 113 -7.44 -1.70 9.20
CA THR A 113 -6.65 -1.78 7.95
C THR A 113 -5.50 -2.77 8.09
N VAL A 114 -4.79 -2.70 9.23
CA VAL A 114 -3.67 -3.59 9.57
C VAL A 114 -4.17 -5.02 9.74
N ASP A 115 -5.24 -5.23 10.51
CA ASP A 115 -5.82 -6.55 10.77
C ASP A 115 -6.33 -7.25 9.52
N TRP A 116 -6.80 -6.49 8.54
CA TRP A 116 -7.23 -7.04 7.27
C TRP A 116 -6.06 -7.46 6.39
N SER A 117 -5.11 -6.54 6.17
CA SER A 117 -4.13 -6.69 5.08
C SER A 117 -2.86 -7.43 5.50
N TRP A 118 -2.71 -7.71 6.79
CA TRP A 118 -1.57 -8.45 7.33
C TRP A 118 -1.88 -9.97 7.41
N PRO A 119 -1.15 -10.84 6.67
CA PRO A 119 -1.51 -12.24 6.50
C PRO A 119 -0.97 -13.21 7.59
N GLY A 120 -0.17 -12.75 8.58
CA GLY A 120 0.53 -13.66 9.49
C GLY A 120 0.74 -13.16 10.92
N GLU A 121 1.43 -13.95 11.75
CA GLU A 121 1.86 -13.52 13.09
C GLU A 121 2.83 -12.35 12.97
N ALA A 122 2.52 -11.24 13.64
CA ALA A 122 3.27 -10.00 13.52
C ALA A 122 4.69 -10.14 14.09
N GLN A 123 5.68 -10.23 13.20
CA GLN A 123 7.06 -9.96 13.56
C GLN A 123 7.41 -8.55 13.09
N THR A 124 7.41 -7.62 14.04
CA THR A 124 7.92 -6.26 13.81
C THR A 124 9.44 -6.32 13.69
N ASN A 125 9.96 -6.78 12.56
CA ASN A 125 11.36 -6.56 12.16
C ASN A 125 11.51 -5.15 11.57
N THR A 126 10.98 -4.16 12.28
CA THR A 126 10.92 -2.80 11.79
C THR A 126 12.21 -2.10 12.18
N LYS A 127 13.20 -2.10 11.27
CA LYS A 127 14.35 -1.18 11.31
C LYS A 127 13.92 0.27 10.95
N LEU A 128 12.75 0.72 11.40
CA LEU A 128 12.44 2.15 11.35
C LEU A 128 13.25 2.80 12.46
N LYS A 129 14.02 3.83 12.13
CA LYS A 129 14.49 4.79 13.13
C LYS A 129 13.27 5.55 13.64
N LEU A 130 12.57 4.95 14.60
CA LEU A 130 11.52 5.62 15.34
C LEU A 130 12.19 6.74 16.15
N SER A 131 11.59 7.93 16.15
CA SER A 131 11.93 8.94 17.16
C SER A 131 11.71 8.35 18.54
N ASP A 132 12.42 8.81 19.58
CA ASP A 132 12.27 8.30 20.95
C ASP A 132 10.81 8.43 21.48
N ASP A 133 10.00 9.28 20.86
CA ASP A 133 8.61 9.57 21.22
C ASP A 133 7.58 8.73 20.47
N TYR A 134 7.61 7.42 20.68
CA TYR A 134 6.61 6.50 20.13
C TYR A 134 5.97 5.62 21.21
N GLU A 135 4.72 5.23 20.95
CA GLU A 135 4.02 4.20 21.70
C GLU A 135 3.79 2.97 20.82
N TRP A 136 3.91 1.79 21.43
CA TRP A 136 3.54 0.55 20.77
C TRP A 136 2.04 0.32 20.97
N ARG A 137 1.33 0.16 19.87
CA ARG A 137 -0.07 -0.27 19.83
C ARG A 137 -0.14 -1.73 19.38
N THR A 138 -1.24 -2.38 19.70
CA THR A 138 -1.53 -3.74 19.27
C THR A 138 -2.96 -3.76 18.74
N SER A 139 -3.13 -4.18 17.48
CA SER A 139 -4.45 -4.33 16.88
C SER A 139 -5.25 -5.48 17.52
N PRO A 140 -6.57 -5.56 17.32
CA PRO A 140 -7.40 -6.67 17.81
C PRO A 140 -6.91 -8.08 17.42
N LYS A 141 -6.33 -8.28 16.22
CA LYS A 141 -5.71 -9.58 15.84
C LYS A 141 -4.27 -9.76 16.32
N GLY A 142 -3.74 -8.85 17.13
CA GLY A 142 -2.43 -8.98 17.77
C GLY A 142 -1.27 -8.38 16.98
N VAL A 143 -1.52 -7.61 15.91
CA VAL A 143 -0.46 -6.95 15.15
C VAL A 143 0.07 -5.75 15.91
N ARG A 144 1.36 -5.79 16.27
CA ARG A 144 2.01 -4.70 16.99
C ARG A 144 2.59 -3.68 16.02
N PHE A 145 2.41 -2.40 16.30
CA PHE A 145 2.97 -1.33 15.47
C PHE A 145 3.27 -0.05 16.27
N PRO A 146 4.25 0.76 15.84
CA PRO A 146 4.58 2.01 16.50
C PRO A 146 3.67 3.16 16.04
N MET A 147 3.33 4.06 16.95
CA MET A 147 2.62 5.31 16.70
C MET A 147 3.33 6.46 17.43
N SER A 148 3.41 7.65 16.84
CA SER A 148 4.04 8.79 17.52
C SER A 148 3.26 9.21 18.77
N ARG A 149 3.96 9.56 19.87
CA ARG A 149 3.35 10.06 21.12
C ARG A 149 2.95 11.54 21.02
N GLU A 150 3.78 12.36 20.38
CA GLU A 150 3.59 13.81 20.25
C GLU A 150 2.95 14.23 18.93
N GLY A 151 2.67 13.27 18.06
CA GLY A 151 2.09 13.49 16.76
C GLY A 151 0.79 12.72 16.57
N ASP A 152 0.03 13.21 15.60
CA ASP A 152 -1.17 12.55 15.15
C ASP A 152 -0.87 11.59 13.97
N PHE A 153 0.40 11.24 13.71
CA PHE A 153 0.83 10.37 12.61
C PHE A 153 1.37 9.02 13.09
N ALA A 154 1.12 7.98 12.30
CA ALA A 154 1.68 6.65 12.42
C ALA A 154 2.18 6.20 11.05
N THR A 155 3.42 5.71 10.98
CA THR A 155 3.94 5.04 9.78
C THR A 155 4.47 3.69 10.19
N VAL A 156 3.99 2.63 9.53
CA VAL A 156 4.40 1.26 9.81
C VAL A 156 4.87 0.65 8.50
N PHE A 157 6.14 0.25 8.44
CA PHE A 157 6.67 -0.47 7.29
C PHE A 157 6.94 -1.91 7.72
N MET A 158 6.33 -2.86 7.02
CA MET A 158 6.46 -4.28 7.29
C MET A 158 6.76 -5.01 5.98
N PRO A 159 8.05 -5.24 5.66
CA PRO A 159 8.40 -6.08 4.54
C PRO A 159 8.06 -7.54 4.89
N GLU A 160 7.48 -8.27 3.94
CA GLU A 160 7.34 -9.72 4.07
C GLU A 160 8.73 -10.36 3.93
N GLU A 161 9.10 -11.25 4.86
CA GLU A 161 10.36 -11.98 4.76
C GLU A 161 10.35 -12.89 3.52
N GLY A 162 11.37 -12.79 2.65
CA GLY A 162 11.52 -13.66 1.49
C GLY A 162 11.17 -13.05 0.13
N GLY A 163 11.06 -11.72 0.01
CA GLY A 163 10.89 -11.06 -1.30
C GLY A 163 9.45 -11.01 -1.80
N GLY A 164 8.49 -11.23 -0.90
CA GLY A 164 7.06 -11.07 -1.17
C GLY A 164 6.63 -9.59 -1.25
N VAL A 165 5.35 -9.35 -1.04
CA VAL A 165 4.75 -8.02 -1.12
C VAL A 165 5.12 -7.23 0.14
N ALA A 166 5.91 -6.17 -0.01
CA ALA A 166 6.15 -5.23 1.08
C ALA A 166 4.87 -4.43 1.36
N ARG A 167 4.52 -4.29 2.63
CA ARG A 167 3.34 -3.54 3.05
C ARG A 167 3.79 -2.33 3.84
N SER A 168 3.33 -1.15 3.41
CA SER A 168 3.52 0.11 4.13
C SER A 168 2.16 0.61 4.56
N TYR A 169 2.06 1.02 5.81
CA TYR A 169 0.87 1.59 6.39
C TYR A 169 1.17 3.00 6.83
N PHE A 170 0.22 3.88 6.61
CA PHE A 170 0.29 5.24 7.08
C PHE A 170 -1.06 5.62 7.65
N ALA A 171 -1.04 6.26 8.81
CA ALA A 171 -2.18 7.01 9.29
C ALA A 171 -1.71 8.40 9.68
N SER A 172 -2.52 9.39 9.38
CA SER A 172 -2.37 10.72 9.93
C SER A 172 -3.72 11.22 10.37
N PHE A 173 -3.77 11.68 11.59
CA PHE A 173 -4.73 12.66 12.04
C PHE A 173 -3.99 14.01 12.00
N LEU A 174 -4.65 15.10 11.63
CA LEU A 174 -4.06 16.43 11.59
C LEU A 174 -5.15 17.44 11.89
N MET A 175 -4.79 18.54 12.54
CA MET A 175 -5.70 19.68 12.68
C MET A 175 -5.43 20.67 11.56
N ILE A 176 -6.29 20.69 10.54
CA ILE A 176 -6.20 21.63 9.39
C ILE A 176 -7.29 22.69 9.56
N ASP A 177 -6.88 23.95 9.72
CA ASP A 177 -7.81 25.07 9.96
C ASP A 177 -8.78 24.83 11.13
N GLY A 178 -8.32 24.17 12.19
CA GLY A 178 -9.12 23.82 13.37
C GLY A 178 -10.10 22.68 13.15
N LYS A 179 -10.03 21.98 12.01
CA LYS A 179 -10.82 20.78 11.72
C LYS A 179 -9.93 19.54 11.77
N PRO A 180 -10.38 18.45 12.42
CA PRO A 180 -9.68 17.19 12.35
C PRO A 180 -9.76 16.64 10.92
N ASP A 181 -8.62 16.27 10.39
CA ASP A 181 -8.41 15.59 9.12
C ASP A 181 -7.80 14.23 9.44
N CYS A 182 -8.38 13.14 8.94
CA CYS A 182 -7.89 11.78 9.15
C CYS A 182 -7.61 11.17 7.78
N SER A 183 -6.48 10.52 7.62
CA SER A 183 -6.16 9.73 6.44
C SER A 183 -5.54 8.43 6.91
N VAL A 184 -6.00 7.32 6.36
CA VAL A 184 -5.41 5.99 6.57
C VAL A 184 -5.09 5.40 5.21
N SER A 185 -3.87 4.92 5.02
CA SER A 185 -3.47 4.27 3.79
C SER A 185 -2.65 3.01 4.03
N VAL A 186 -2.74 2.12 3.05
CA VAL A 186 -1.91 0.93 2.95
C VAL A 186 -1.40 0.81 1.52
N SER A 187 -0.09 0.69 1.37
CA SER A 187 0.58 0.43 0.11
C SER A 187 1.11 -0.99 0.10
N PHE A 188 0.83 -1.70 -0.97
CA PHE A 188 1.36 -3.01 -1.27
C PHE A 188 2.35 -2.88 -2.42
N THR A 189 3.60 -3.21 -2.19
CA THR A 189 4.69 -2.97 -3.13
C THR A 189 5.52 -4.24 -3.31
N VAL A 190 5.64 -4.74 -4.53
CA VAL A 190 6.66 -5.76 -4.81
C VAL A 190 8.01 -5.07 -4.96
N PRO A 191 9.10 -5.63 -4.38
CA PRO A 191 10.44 -5.15 -4.65
C PRO A 191 10.68 -5.26 -6.15
N THR A 192 10.81 -4.13 -6.83
CA THR A 192 11.39 -4.16 -8.17
C THR A 192 12.87 -4.47 -7.97
N GLU A 193 13.39 -5.48 -8.67
CA GLU A 193 14.82 -5.52 -8.93
C GLU A 193 15.13 -4.26 -9.74
N MET A 194 15.36 -3.14 -9.06
CA MET A 194 16.06 -2.04 -9.69
C MET A 194 17.41 -2.63 -10.10
N PRO A 195 17.75 -2.71 -11.40
CA PRO A 195 19.08 -3.13 -11.78
C PRO A 195 20.03 -2.24 -11.00
N ARG A 196 20.89 -2.87 -10.18
CA ARG A 196 21.99 -2.14 -9.56
C ARG A 196 22.69 -1.45 -10.71
N VAL A 197 22.69 -0.12 -10.69
CA VAL A 197 23.70 0.60 -11.42
C VAL A 197 24.98 0.21 -10.69
N ASP A 198 25.67 -0.81 -11.21
CA ASP A 198 27.06 -1.02 -10.88
C ASP A 198 27.76 0.25 -11.35
N THR A 199 27.88 1.23 -10.45
CA THR A 199 28.93 2.23 -10.57
C THR A 199 30.23 1.46 -10.36
N GLU A 200 30.70 0.85 -11.44
CA GLU A 200 32.11 0.49 -11.58
C GLU A 200 32.94 1.76 -11.34
N ALA A 201 33.86 1.67 -10.39
CA ALA A 201 35.01 2.54 -10.24
C ALA A 201 36.22 1.65 -9.95
#